data_AF-A0A9R1X8W1-F1
#
_entry.id   AF-A0A9R1X8W1-F1
#
_cell.length_a   1.000
_cell.length_b   1.000
_cell.length_c   1.000
_cell.angle_alpha   90.00
_cell.angle_beta   90.00
_cell.angle_gamma   90.00
#
_symmetry.space_group_name_H-M   'P 1'
#
loop_
_entity.id
_entity.type
_entity.pdbx_description
1 polymer ?
#
loop_
_entity_poly.entity_id
_entity_poly.type
_entity_poly.pdbx_seq_one_letter_code
_entity_poly.pdbx_strand_id
1 'polypeptide(L)'
;MASGGVRRKTRNLDKEVVIGVMESFKRIAEIGEEECLLHEKFTTFHLKKGLYALAAAHMDAVTMDAIDWWSSYGSETPELASLEKKVLSQPISSSSAERNYSTYSYMHNVKRNRLSSKRADKLVFIHSNICLLSRFSKCYTSGPHKKWDLNPESTNLEESSTRPEEMI
;
A
#
# COMPACT_ATOMS: atom_id res chain seq x y z
N MET A 1 0.03 18.96 -4.16
CA MET A 1 -0.78 19.98 -3.44
C MET A 1 -1.97 19.27 -2.84
N ALA A 2 -2.30 19.50 -1.57
CA ALA A 2 -3.56 18.98 -1.01
C ALA A 2 -4.70 19.93 -1.42
N SER A 3 -5.85 19.37 -1.80
CA SER A 3 -7.05 20.11 -2.17
C SER A 3 -7.50 20.97 -0.99
N GLY A 4 -7.32 22.29 -1.04
CA GLY A 4 -7.72 23.19 0.05
C GLY A 4 -6.92 24.48 0.19
N GLY A 5 -5.81 24.68 -0.52
CA GLY A 5 -5.09 25.96 -0.54
C GLY A 5 -4.43 26.39 0.78
N VAL A 6 -4.58 25.63 1.86
CA VAL A 6 -3.91 25.89 3.14
C VAL A 6 -2.43 25.52 3.01
N ARG A 7 -1.54 26.48 3.30
CA ARG A 7 -0.09 26.19 3.41
C ARG A 7 0.10 25.15 4.50
N ARG A 8 0.75 24.02 4.16
CA ARG A 8 1.17 23.02 5.13
C ARG A 8 2.00 23.73 6.21
N LYS A 9 1.52 23.69 7.45
CA LYS A 9 2.29 24.15 8.61
C LYS A 9 3.36 23.10 8.91
N THR A 10 4.43 23.51 9.58
CA THR A 10 5.40 22.56 10.11
C THR A 10 4.66 21.53 10.98
N ARG A 11 5.01 20.25 10.85
CA ARG A 11 4.21 19.11 11.36
C ARG A 11 3.90 19.16 12.86
N ASN A 12 4.69 19.91 13.63
CA ASN A 12 4.53 20.16 15.07
C ASN A 12 3.60 21.34 15.42
N LEU A 13 3.17 22.15 14.45
CA LEU A 13 2.26 23.29 14.60
C LEU A 13 0.86 22.99 14.06
N ASP A 14 0.66 21.80 13.50
CA ASP A 14 -0.59 21.37 12.90
C ASP A 14 -1.35 20.43 13.84
N LYS A 15 -2.27 21.01 14.62
CA LYS A 15 -3.07 20.28 15.60
C LYS A 15 -3.90 19.17 14.95
N GLU A 16 -4.39 19.40 13.73
CA GLU A 16 -5.19 18.42 13.00
C GLU A 16 -4.37 17.17 12.69
N VAL A 17 -3.13 17.37 12.21
CA VAL A 17 -2.21 16.26 11.91
C VAL A 17 -1.87 15.47 13.16
N VAL A 18 -1.58 16.15 14.28
CA VAL A 18 -1.26 15.47 15.53
C VAL A 18 -2.46 14.68 16.04
N ILE A 19 -3.67 15.26 16.05
CA ILE A 19 -4.90 14.57 16.46
C ILE A 19 -5.15 13.34 15.58
N GLY A 20 -5.02 13.48 14.25
CA GLY A 20 -5.23 12.38 13.31
C GLY A 20 -4.25 11.23 13.52
N VAL A 21 -2.99 11.52 13.87
CA VAL A 21 -2.01 10.48 14.23
C VAL A 21 -2.43 9.73 15.49
N MET A 22 -2.85 10.44 16.54
CA MET A 22 -3.29 9.80 17.79
C MET A 22 -4.53 8.92 17.58
N GLU A 23 -5.52 9.43 16.83
CA GLU A 23 -6.71 8.64 16.48
C GLU A 23 -6.36 7.40 15.64
N SER A 24 -5.34 7.50 14.78
CA SER A 24 -4.87 6.37 13.98
C SER A 24 -4.22 5.30 14.85
N PHE A 25 -3.38 5.68 15.82
CA PHE A 25 -2.80 4.71 16.76
C PHE A 25 -3.87 3.98 17.55
N LYS A 26 -4.91 4.67 18.02
CA LYS A 26 -6.05 4.03 18.68
C LYS A 26 -6.81 3.02 17.79
N ARG A 27 -6.87 3.26 16.47
CA ARG A 27 -7.51 2.32 15.53
C ARG A 27 -6.62 1.12 15.18
N ILE A 28 -5.30 1.32 15.23
CA ILE A 28 -4.31 0.31 14.86
C ILE A 28 -4.01 -0.60 16.05
N ALA A 29 -3.93 -0.06 17.26
CA ALA A 29 -3.66 -0.81 18.47
C ALA A 29 -4.89 -1.65 18.86
N GLU A 30 -4.68 -2.94 19.05
CA GLU A 30 -5.74 -3.86 19.54
C GLU A 30 -5.87 -3.76 21.07
N ILE A 31 -4.83 -3.27 21.76
CA ILE A 31 -4.69 -3.20 23.22
C ILE A 31 -4.20 -1.80 23.64
N GLY A 32 -4.72 -1.28 24.76
CA GLY A 32 -4.34 0.07 25.25
C GLY A 32 -2.85 0.23 25.62
N GLU A 33 -2.16 -0.84 25.99
CA GLU A 33 -0.70 -0.80 26.24
C GLU A 33 0.10 -0.55 24.94
N GLU A 34 -0.36 -1.08 23.81
CA GLU A 34 0.26 -0.88 22.50
C GLU A 34 0.07 0.57 22.03
N GLU A 35 -1.10 1.17 22.30
CA GLU A 35 -1.36 2.59 22.03
C GLU A 35 -0.38 3.50 22.79
N CYS A 36 -0.20 3.27 24.10
CA CYS A 36 0.75 4.01 24.92
C CYS A 36 2.20 3.88 24.41
N LEU A 37 2.60 2.66 24.04
CA LEU A 37 3.92 2.41 23.49
C LEU A 37 4.14 3.17 22.18
N LEU A 38 3.18 3.09 21.25
CA LEU A 38 3.25 3.81 19.97
C LEU A 38 3.35 5.32 20.17
N HIS A 39 2.63 5.88 21.15
CA HIS A 39 2.72 7.30 21.49
C HIS A 39 4.12 7.70 21.98
N GLU A 40 4.73 6.88 22.83
CA GLU A 40 6.09 7.12 23.33
C GLU A 40 7.10 7.05 22.17
N LYS A 41 7.05 5.99 21.37
CA LYS A 41 7.92 5.79 20.21
C LYS A 41 7.76 6.92 19.19
N PHE A 42 6.52 7.33 18.91
CA PHE A 42 6.23 8.48 18.06
C PHE A 42 6.83 9.76 18.63
N THR A 43 6.80 9.96 19.94
CA THR A 43 7.41 11.12 20.59
C THR A 43 8.93 11.12 20.43
N THR A 44 9.59 9.96 20.56
CA THR A 44 11.04 9.80 20.33
C THR A 44 11.41 10.16 18.89
N PHE A 45 10.66 9.67 17.91
CA PHE A 45 10.82 10.04 16.50
C PHE A 45 10.57 11.53 16.25
N HIS A 46 9.47 12.07 16.78
CA HIS A 46 9.05 13.45 16.57
C HIS A 46 10.03 14.46 17.16
N LEU A 47 10.55 14.16 18.36
CA LEU A 47 11.58 14.97 19.03
C LEU A 47 12.98 14.73 18.47
N LYS A 48 13.13 13.87 17.44
CA LYS A 48 14.41 13.52 16.81
C LYS A 48 15.45 13.09 17.83
N LYS A 49 15.07 12.19 18.74
CA LYS A 49 15.97 11.63 19.75
C LYS A 49 16.69 10.39 19.23
N GLY A 50 17.80 10.03 19.87
CA GLY A 50 18.56 8.83 19.53
C GLY A 50 19.11 8.88 18.10
N LEU A 51 18.96 7.78 17.35
CA LEU A 51 19.39 7.68 15.95
C LEU A 51 18.78 8.75 15.04
N TYR A 52 17.58 9.25 15.36
CA TYR A 52 16.91 10.29 14.58
C TYR A 52 17.54 11.68 14.74
N ALA A 53 18.39 11.88 15.74
CA ALA A 53 19.14 13.13 15.92
C ALA A 53 20.32 13.25 14.94
N LEU A 54 20.77 12.12 14.37
CA LEU A 54 21.98 12.06 13.56
C LEU A 54 21.82 12.90 12.28
N ALA A 55 22.87 13.65 11.94
CA ALA A 55 22.91 14.39 10.68
C ALA A 55 22.76 13.47 9.46
N ALA A 56 23.33 12.26 9.53
CA ALA A 56 23.16 11.23 8.51
C ALA A 56 21.68 10.86 8.30
N ALA A 57 20.94 10.58 9.39
CA ALA A 57 19.51 10.27 9.31
C ALA A 57 18.71 11.38 8.62
N HIS A 58 19.06 12.65 8.83
CA HIS A 58 18.42 13.78 8.17
C HIS A 58 18.76 13.90 6.68
N MET A 59 20.01 13.68 6.29
CA MET A 59 20.42 13.70 4.88
C MET A 59 19.81 12.53 4.11
N ASP A 60 19.83 11.35 4.73
CA ASP A 60 19.30 10.12 4.17
C ASP A 60 17.77 10.17 4.03
N ALA A 61 17.06 10.86 4.92
CA ALA A 61 15.62 11.04 4.81
C ALA A 61 15.18 11.76 3.51
N VAL A 62 16.09 12.50 2.87
CA VAL A 62 15.81 13.22 1.61
C VAL A 62 16.29 12.43 0.39
N THR A 63 17.25 11.53 0.56
CA THR A 63 17.95 10.87 -0.56
C THR A 63 17.64 9.39 -0.69
N MET A 64 17.25 8.72 0.39
CA MET A 64 16.91 7.29 0.41
C MET A 64 15.41 7.04 0.20
N ASP A 65 15.08 5.82 -0.23
CA ASP A 65 13.70 5.34 -0.18
C ASP A 65 13.20 5.29 1.28
N ALA A 66 11.92 5.61 1.48
CA ALA A 66 11.34 5.69 2.82
C ALA A 66 11.37 4.34 3.55
N ILE A 67 11.18 3.21 2.85
CA ILE A 67 11.21 1.88 3.44
C ILE A 67 12.64 1.52 3.86
N ASP A 68 13.64 1.88 3.06
CA ASP A 68 15.05 1.66 3.37
C ASP A 68 15.51 2.54 4.53
N TRP A 69 15.02 3.78 4.60
CA TRP A 69 15.28 4.69 5.71
C TRP A 69 14.75 4.11 7.03
N TRP A 70 13.50 3.66 7.05
CA TRP A 70 12.92 2.98 8.23
C TRP A 70 13.59 1.64 8.54
N SER A 71 14.22 0.99 7.57
CA SER A 71 15.03 -0.21 7.80
C SER A 71 16.39 0.10 8.44
N SER A 72 16.95 1.27 8.15
CA SER A 72 18.28 1.69 8.61
C SER A 72 18.24 2.35 9.99
N TYR A 73 17.28 3.26 10.20
CA TYR A 73 17.19 4.09 11.42
C TYR A 73 16.05 3.68 12.35
N GLY A 74 15.10 2.87 11.87
CA GLY A 74 13.92 2.47 12.62
C GLY A 74 14.19 1.54 13.80
N SER A 75 15.42 1.05 13.98
CA SER A 75 15.81 0.24 15.14
C SER A 75 15.70 0.99 16.47
N GLU A 76 15.73 2.34 16.45
CA GLU A 76 15.46 3.17 17.63
C GLU A 76 14.03 3.00 18.15
N THR A 77 13.07 2.80 17.23
CA THR A 77 11.66 2.62 17.56
C THR A 77 11.06 1.49 16.70
N PRO A 78 11.38 0.23 17.01
CA PRO A 78 11.07 -0.91 16.15
C PRO A 78 9.56 -1.11 15.95
N GLU A 79 8.74 -0.82 16.95
CA GLU A 79 7.29 -0.94 16.91
C GLU A 79 6.69 0.08 15.93
N LEU A 80 7.14 1.33 16.04
CA LEU A 80 6.76 2.40 15.12
C LEU A 80 7.27 2.10 13.70
N ALA A 81 8.51 1.64 13.55
CA ALA A 81 9.09 1.34 12.25
C ALA A 81 8.34 0.21 11.51
N SER A 82 7.88 -0.82 12.23
CA SER A 82 7.04 -1.88 11.68
C SER A 82 5.71 -1.33 11.16
N LEU A 83 5.08 -0.42 11.91
CA LEU A 83 3.86 0.25 11.51
C LEU A 83 4.08 1.15 10.27
N GLU A 84 5.13 1.95 10.28
CA GLU A 84 5.44 2.89 9.20
C GLU A 84 5.73 2.17 7.89
N LYS A 85 6.42 1.02 7.93
CA LYS A 85 6.59 0.16 6.74
C LYS A 85 5.26 -0.33 6.18
N LYS A 86 4.30 -0.69 7.03
CA LYS A 86 2.95 -1.08 6.57
C LYS A 86 2.24 0.11 5.92
N VAL A 87 2.28 1.29 6.54
CA VAL A 87 1.68 2.52 5.99
C VAL A 87 2.29 2.88 4.64
N LEU A 88 3.62 2.83 4.52
CA LEU A 88 4.34 3.12 3.27
C LEU A 88 4.07 2.10 2.16
N SER A 89 3.74 0.86 2.53
CA SER A 89 3.35 -0.16 1.56
C SER A 89 1.94 0.04 0.98
N GLN A 90 1.12 0.93 1.55
CA GLN A 90 -0.23 1.16 1.07
C GLN A 90 -0.23 2.04 -0.19
N PRO A 91 -1.06 1.70 -1.20
CA PRO A 91 -1.20 2.54 -2.38
C PRO A 91 -1.84 3.89 -2.03
N ILE A 92 -1.12 4.99 -2.31
CA ILE A 92 -1.54 6.36 -1.95
C ILE A 92 -2.46 6.98 -3.04
N SER A 93 -2.67 6.32 -4.17
CA SER A 93 -3.42 6.86 -5.31
C SER A 93 -4.79 6.21 -5.51
N SER A 94 -5.80 7.05 -5.82
CA SER A 94 -7.12 6.58 -6.28
C SER A 94 -7.03 5.70 -7.52
N SER A 95 -6.01 5.91 -8.37
CA SER A 95 -5.77 5.10 -9.56
C SER A 95 -5.65 3.59 -9.27
N SER A 96 -5.17 3.22 -8.07
CA SER A 96 -5.10 1.82 -7.66
C SER A 96 -6.49 1.25 -7.37
N ALA A 97 -7.37 2.07 -6.77
CA ALA A 97 -8.78 1.73 -6.58
C ALA A 97 -9.56 1.74 -7.92
N GLU A 98 -9.28 2.68 -8.82
CA GLU A 98 -9.89 2.77 -10.15
C GLU A 98 -9.59 1.51 -10.99
N ARG A 99 -8.37 0.96 -10.92
CA ARG A 99 -8.04 -0.34 -11.55
C ARG A 99 -8.85 -1.50 -10.97
N ASN A 100 -9.08 -1.51 -9.65
CA ASN A 100 -9.95 -2.51 -9.03
C ASN A 100 -11.41 -2.34 -9.49
N TYR A 101 -11.91 -1.11 -9.63
CA TYR A 101 -13.26 -0.85 -10.15
C TYR A 101 -13.41 -1.22 -11.62
N SER A 102 -12.39 -0.99 -12.46
CA SER A 102 -12.38 -1.45 -13.85
C SER A 102 -12.44 -2.98 -13.92
N THR A 103 -11.67 -3.68 -13.08
CA THR A 103 -11.73 -5.15 -12.96
C THR A 103 -13.10 -5.62 -12.49
N TYR A 104 -13.70 -4.91 -11.52
CA TYR A 104 -15.06 -5.18 -11.05
C TYR A 104 -16.08 -5.04 -12.20
N SER A 105 -15.98 -3.98 -13.00
CA SER A 105 -16.84 -3.77 -14.17
C SER A 105 -16.64 -4.82 -15.26
N TYR A 106 -15.42 -5.35 -15.43
CA TYR A 106 -15.15 -6.44 -16.36
C TYR A 106 -15.79 -7.76 -15.89
N MET A 107 -15.68 -8.06 -14.59
CA MET A 107 -16.28 -9.24 -13.95
C MET A 107 -17.81 -9.15 -13.91
N HIS A 108 -18.37 -7.97 -13.61
CA HIS A 108 -19.79 -7.64 -13.65
C HIS A 108 -20.12 -6.86 -14.93
N ASN A 109 -20.02 -7.53 -16.08
CA ASN A 109 -20.51 -6.95 -17.32
C ASN A 109 -22.02 -7.22 -17.53
N VAL A 110 -22.66 -6.45 -18.41
CA VAL A 110 -24.11 -6.51 -18.69
C VAL A 110 -24.60 -7.92 -19.05
N LYS A 111 -23.72 -8.78 -19.61
CA LYS A 111 -24.03 -10.17 -19.99
C LYS A 111 -23.76 -11.19 -18.87
N ARG A 112 -22.94 -10.88 -17.86
CA ARG A 112 -22.54 -11.75 -16.73
C ARG A 112 -23.02 -11.23 -15.36
N ASN A 113 -24.23 -10.67 -15.29
CA ASN A 113 -24.74 -9.97 -14.10
C ASN A 113 -25.43 -10.85 -13.02
N ARG A 114 -25.16 -12.16 -12.99
CA ARG A 114 -25.76 -13.09 -11.99
C ARG A 114 -24.83 -13.39 -10.80
N LEU A 115 -23.80 -12.58 -10.60
CA LEU A 115 -22.89 -12.69 -9.46
C LEU A 115 -23.44 -11.92 -8.27
N SER A 116 -23.31 -12.48 -7.07
CA SER A 116 -23.53 -11.69 -5.85
C SER A 116 -22.31 -10.81 -5.59
N SER A 117 -22.51 -9.66 -4.95
CA SER A 117 -21.43 -8.72 -4.59
C SER A 117 -20.28 -9.43 -3.89
N LYS A 118 -20.59 -10.28 -2.90
CA LYS A 118 -19.59 -11.09 -2.16
C LYS A 118 -18.77 -12.02 -3.06
N ARG A 119 -19.35 -12.55 -4.14
CA ARG A 119 -18.62 -13.40 -5.11
C ARG A 119 -17.77 -12.56 -6.04
N ALA A 120 -18.28 -11.41 -6.49
CA ALA A 120 -17.52 -10.46 -7.30
C ALA A 120 -16.29 -9.95 -6.55
N ASP A 121 -16.44 -9.58 -5.27
CA ASP A 121 -15.32 -9.12 -4.43
C ASP A 121 -14.21 -10.17 -4.35
N LYS A 122 -14.57 -11.45 -4.16
CA LYS A 122 -13.61 -12.56 -4.17
C LYS A 122 -12.93 -12.73 -5.51
N LEU A 123 -13.66 -12.60 -6.62
CA LEU A 123 -13.09 -12.73 -7.97
C LEU A 123 -12.11 -11.58 -8.27
N VAL A 124 -12.47 -10.35 -7.92
CA VAL A 124 -11.58 -9.19 -8.06
C VAL A 124 -10.36 -9.36 -7.18
N PHE A 125 -10.51 -9.82 -5.94
CA PHE A 125 -9.38 -10.11 -5.06
C PHE A 125 -8.43 -11.16 -5.66
N ILE A 126 -8.96 -12.30 -6.13
CA ILE A 126 -8.15 -13.36 -6.75
C ILE A 126 -7.44 -12.81 -8.00
N HIS A 127 -8.16 -12.12 -8.89
CA HIS A 127 -7.60 -11.54 -10.11
C HIS A 127 -6.47 -10.54 -9.81
N SER A 128 -6.71 -9.59 -8.90
CA SER A 128 -5.71 -8.58 -8.54
C SER A 128 -4.47 -9.22 -7.91
N ASN A 129 -4.61 -10.23 -7.07
CA ASN A 129 -3.46 -10.94 -6.49
C ASN A 129 -2.69 -11.75 -7.53
N ILE A 130 -3.36 -12.45 -8.44
CA ILE A 130 -2.68 -13.17 -9.55
C ILE A 130 -1.90 -12.19 -10.41
N CYS A 131 -2.51 -11.04 -10.78
CA CYS A 131 -1.83 -10.01 -11.55
C CYS A 131 -0.59 -9.50 -10.80
N LEU A 132 -0.73 -9.19 -9.51
CA LEU A 132 0.37 -8.73 -8.67
C LEU A 132 1.51 -9.75 -8.62
N LEU A 133 1.22 -11.02 -8.32
CA LEU A 133 2.21 -12.09 -8.24
C LEU A 133 2.89 -12.34 -9.59
N SER A 134 2.12 -12.35 -10.68
CA SER A 134 2.66 -12.59 -12.02
C SER A 134 3.70 -11.53 -12.41
N ARG A 135 3.52 -10.26 -12.01
CA ARG A 135 4.47 -9.18 -12.31
C ARG A 135 5.84 -9.37 -11.68
N PHE A 136 5.94 -10.17 -10.62
CA PHE A 136 7.21 -10.55 -10.00
C PHE A 136 7.84 -11.79 -10.64
N SER A 137 7.12 -12.51 -11.51
CA SER A 137 7.62 -13.65 -12.26
C SER A 137 8.35 -13.21 -13.53
N LYS A 138 9.47 -13.87 -13.85
CA LYS A 138 10.23 -13.62 -15.09
C LYS A 138 9.37 -13.88 -16.34
N CYS A 139 8.46 -14.85 -16.29
CA CYS A 139 7.55 -15.21 -17.37
C CYS A 139 6.62 -14.05 -17.80
N TYR A 140 6.33 -13.11 -16.89
CA TYR A 140 5.53 -11.93 -17.20
C TYR A 140 6.26 -10.91 -18.07
N THR A 141 7.59 -10.86 -18.00
CA THR A 141 8.42 -9.93 -18.79
C THR A 141 8.96 -10.56 -20.07
N SER A 142 9.13 -11.88 -20.09
CA SER A 142 9.57 -12.67 -21.24
C SER A 142 8.89 -14.03 -21.22
N GLY A 143 7.98 -14.27 -22.16
CA GLY A 143 7.24 -15.52 -22.30
C GLY A 143 6.06 -15.38 -23.27
N PRO A 144 5.37 -16.48 -23.61
CA PRO A 144 4.21 -16.48 -24.50
C PRO A 144 3.04 -15.63 -23.95
N HIS A 145 2.93 -15.53 -22.62
CA HIS A 145 1.88 -14.80 -21.90
C HIS A 145 2.39 -13.49 -21.28
N LYS A 146 3.38 -12.85 -21.91
CA LYS A 146 3.93 -11.57 -21.45
C LYS A 146 2.82 -10.53 -21.32
N LYS A 147 2.72 -9.90 -20.14
CA LYS A 147 1.80 -8.76 -19.89
C LYS A 147 0.33 -9.05 -20.27
N TRP A 148 -0.11 -10.29 -20.06
CA TRP A 148 -1.46 -10.75 -20.42
C TRP A 148 -2.59 -9.94 -19.75
N ASP A 149 -2.31 -9.26 -18.64
CA ASP A 149 -3.26 -8.42 -17.87
C ASP A 149 -3.42 -6.98 -18.42
N LEU A 150 -2.63 -6.55 -19.40
CA LEU A 150 -2.67 -5.16 -19.91
C LEU A 150 -3.86 -4.86 -20.82
N ASN A 151 -4.53 -5.86 -21.39
CA ASN A 151 -5.67 -5.65 -22.26
C ASN A 151 -6.79 -6.69 -22.00
N PRO A 152 -7.70 -6.42 -21.04
CA PRO A 152 -8.79 -7.35 -20.71
C PRO A 152 -9.84 -7.51 -21.82
N GLU A 153 -9.83 -6.62 -22.82
CA GLU A 153 -10.77 -6.60 -23.95
C GLU A 153 -10.25 -7.35 -25.19
N SER A 154 -8.99 -7.81 -25.21
CA SER A 154 -8.51 -8.65 -26.31
C SER A 154 -9.09 -10.05 -26.19
N THR A 155 -10.08 -10.34 -27.03
CA THR A 155 -10.89 -11.57 -27.10
C THR A 155 -10.13 -12.86 -27.46
N ASN A 156 -8.81 -12.93 -27.31
CA ASN A 156 -8.00 -14.10 -27.69
C ASN A 156 -7.80 -15.10 -26.54
N LEU A 157 -8.60 -15.04 -25.47
CA LEU A 157 -8.57 -16.02 -24.36
C LEU A 157 -9.36 -17.31 -24.66
N GLU A 158 -10.11 -17.38 -25.76
CA GLU A 158 -10.86 -18.58 -26.16
C GLU A 158 -9.95 -19.68 -26.76
N GLU A 159 -8.69 -19.38 -27.12
CA GLU A 159 -7.84 -20.34 -27.84
C GLU A 159 -6.69 -20.94 -27.01
N SER A 160 -6.44 -20.47 -25.78
CA SER A 160 -5.48 -21.12 -24.88
C SER A 160 -6.19 -21.64 -23.63
N SER A 161 -6.65 -22.88 -23.72
CA SER A 161 -7.07 -23.71 -22.59
C SER A 161 -5.85 -24.06 -21.71
N THR A 162 -5.22 -23.06 -21.11
CA THR A 162 -4.07 -23.25 -20.21
C THR A 162 -4.57 -23.09 -18.78
N ARG A 163 -4.33 -24.11 -17.95
CA ARG A 163 -4.86 -24.15 -16.58
C ARG A 163 -4.15 -23.08 -15.74
N PRO A 164 -4.83 -22.44 -14.77
CA PRO A 164 -4.19 -21.43 -13.89
C PRO A 164 -2.92 -21.91 -13.18
N GLU A 165 -2.79 -23.23 -12.99
CA GLU A 165 -1.62 -23.90 -12.42
C GLU A 165 -0.37 -23.81 -13.29
N GLU A 166 -0.53 -23.61 -14.61
CA GLU A 166 0.56 -23.52 -15.59
C GLU A 166 1.08 -22.08 -15.76
N MET A 167 0.45 -21.11 -15.08
CA MET A 167 0.79 -19.69 -15.12
C MET A 167 1.66 -19.22 -13.94
N ILE A 168 1.94 -20.11 -12.97
CA ILE A 168 2.69 -19.82 -11.73
C ILE A 168 4.11 -20.37 -11.83
#